data_AF-A0A367IMW1-F1
#
_entry.id   AF-A0A367IMW1-F1
#
_cell.length_a   1.000
_cell.length_b   1.000
_cell.length_c   1.000
_cell.angle_alpha   90.00
_cell.angle_beta   90.00
_cell.angle_gamma   90.00
#
_symmetry.space_group_name_H-M   'P 1'
#
loop_
_entity.id
_entity.type
_entity.pdbx_description
1 polymer ?
#
loop_
_entity_poly.entity_id
_entity_poly.type
_entity_poly.pdbx_seq_one_letter_code
_entity_poly.pdbx_strand_id
1 'polypeptide(L)'
;LEDTTVVIQGFGNVGYHAAKFFEENGAKIVGIGERDCAIYDRKGLNVENLFQYHRANKTFRGFSESAQIMEQPSKILETECDILIPAALERQIGLRNVADIKAKIIGEAANGPVTPDAHEALENSGKVVVPDLLLNAGGVTVSYFEWLKNLSHVRFGRMNKKWDERARTKVLNIVEENAGRPLTEAERKAIVHGAEEADLVYSGLEDTMIQACQETRQTAELKKVDYRTAAYINAIQKIAAVYEGSGMLFMH
;
A
#
# COMPACT_ATOMS: atom_id res chain seq x y z
N LEU A 1 8.18 10.87 2.20
CA LEU A 1 8.84 9.85 3.04
C LEU A 1 10.36 10.00 3.00
N GLU A 2 10.84 11.23 2.87
CA GLU A 2 12.27 11.49 2.69
C GLU A 2 13.05 10.96 3.91
N ASP A 3 14.16 10.28 3.62
CA ASP A 3 15.02 9.56 4.58
C ASP A 3 14.42 8.35 5.31
N THR A 4 13.18 7.95 5.00
CA THR A 4 12.60 6.71 5.54
C THR A 4 13.18 5.50 4.82
N THR A 5 13.67 4.51 5.56
CA THR A 5 14.21 3.27 5.00
C THR A 5 13.18 2.14 5.04
N VAL A 6 13.04 1.43 3.92
CA VAL A 6 12.02 0.37 3.76
C VAL A 6 12.68 -0.94 3.34
N VAL A 7 12.26 -2.02 3.99
CA VAL A 7 12.62 -3.39 3.62
C VAL A 7 11.38 -4.16 3.23
N ILE A 8 11.46 -4.92 2.14
CA ILE A 8 10.34 -5.65 1.58
C ILE A 8 10.70 -7.12 1.44
N GLN A 9 9.87 -8.00 1.98
CA GLN A 9 10.01 -9.44 1.78
C GLN A 9 9.04 -9.90 0.69
N GLY A 10 9.57 -10.45 -0.38
CA GLY A 10 8.83 -10.83 -1.59
C GLY A 10 8.94 -9.74 -2.64
N PHE A 11 9.30 -10.11 -3.86
CA PHE A 11 9.43 -9.22 -5.01
C PHE A 11 8.53 -9.64 -6.19
N GLY A 12 7.40 -10.28 -5.85
CA GLY A 12 6.28 -10.48 -6.76
C GLY A 12 5.44 -9.21 -6.94
N ASN A 13 4.21 -9.34 -7.46
CA ASN A 13 3.35 -8.19 -7.77
C ASN A 13 3.18 -7.21 -6.59
N VAL A 14 2.80 -7.71 -5.41
CA VAL A 14 2.57 -6.86 -4.23
C VAL A 14 3.87 -6.16 -3.80
N GLY A 15 4.94 -6.93 -3.64
CA GLY A 15 6.24 -6.41 -3.18
C GLY A 15 6.89 -5.42 -4.15
N TYR A 16 6.86 -5.71 -5.46
CA TYR A 16 7.38 -4.79 -6.48
C TYR A 16 6.61 -3.47 -6.50
N HIS A 17 5.27 -3.52 -6.54
CA HIS A 17 4.47 -2.30 -6.56
C HIS A 17 4.59 -1.51 -5.25
N ALA A 18 4.67 -2.18 -4.09
CA ALA A 18 4.96 -1.53 -2.83
C ALA A 18 6.32 -0.81 -2.89
N ALA A 19 7.38 -1.50 -3.32
CA ALA A 19 8.72 -0.92 -3.46
C ALA A 19 8.72 0.32 -4.35
N LYS A 20 8.06 0.23 -5.49
CA LYS A 20 7.94 1.32 -6.46
C LYS A 20 7.20 2.52 -5.87
N PHE A 21 6.04 2.33 -5.27
CA PHE A 21 5.29 3.44 -4.67
C PHE A 21 6.02 4.08 -3.49
N PHE A 22 6.74 3.30 -2.68
CA PHE A 22 7.60 3.84 -1.62
C PHE A 22 8.74 4.70 -2.20
N GLU A 23 9.44 4.20 -3.23
CA GLU A 23 10.53 4.92 -3.93
C GLU A 23 10.01 6.22 -4.57
N GLU A 24 8.88 6.18 -5.28
CA GLU A 24 8.24 7.34 -5.92
C GLU A 24 7.82 8.42 -4.91
N ASN A 25 7.53 8.04 -3.66
CA ASN A 25 7.17 8.96 -2.58
C ASN A 25 8.39 9.35 -1.68
N GLY A 26 9.61 9.07 -2.15
CA GLY A 26 10.87 9.54 -1.57
C GLY A 26 11.49 8.63 -0.50
N ALA A 27 10.94 7.44 -0.28
CA ALA A 27 11.55 6.47 0.65
C ALA A 27 12.74 5.75 -0.01
N LYS A 28 13.69 5.28 0.80
CA LYS A 28 14.84 4.49 0.34
C LYS A 28 14.55 3.00 0.55
N ILE A 29 14.45 2.26 -0.55
CA ILE A 29 14.34 0.79 -0.48
C ILE A 29 15.72 0.22 -0.18
N VAL A 30 15.96 -0.22 1.05
CA VAL A 30 17.29 -0.68 1.48
C VAL A 30 17.43 -2.20 1.45
N GLY A 31 16.33 -2.95 1.34
CA GLY A 31 16.39 -4.40 1.27
C GLY A 31 15.19 -5.03 0.59
N ILE A 32 15.46 -6.03 -0.25
CA ILE A 32 14.43 -6.85 -0.92
C ILE A 32 14.79 -8.32 -0.76
N GLY A 33 13.87 -9.12 -0.23
CA GLY A 33 14.00 -10.57 -0.13
C GLY A 33 13.19 -11.32 -1.17
N GLU A 34 13.72 -12.41 -1.70
CA GLU A 34 12.98 -13.35 -2.55
C GLU A 34 13.33 -14.80 -2.17
N ARG A 35 12.65 -15.80 -2.74
CA ARG A 35 12.82 -17.22 -2.39
C ARG A 35 14.27 -17.71 -2.37
N ASP A 36 15.11 -17.24 -3.30
CA ASP A 36 16.46 -17.78 -3.49
C ASP A 36 17.55 -17.04 -2.72
N CYS A 37 17.39 -15.74 -2.51
CA CYS A 37 18.33 -14.86 -1.79
C CYS A 37 17.63 -13.53 -1.46
N ALA A 38 18.23 -12.75 -0.56
CA ALA A 38 17.87 -11.36 -0.36
C ALA A 38 19.04 -10.43 -0.73
N ILE A 39 18.71 -9.19 -1.06
CA ILE A 39 19.68 -8.14 -1.35
C ILE A 39 19.47 -6.98 -0.37
N TYR A 40 20.55 -6.43 0.16
CA TYR A 40 20.53 -5.31 1.11
C TYR A 40 21.61 -4.28 0.74
N ASP A 41 21.21 -3.02 0.61
CA ASP A 41 22.11 -1.88 0.48
C ASP A 41 21.56 -0.68 1.27
N ARG A 42 22.29 -0.27 2.31
CA ARG A 42 21.90 0.87 3.16
C ARG A 42 21.81 2.19 2.38
N LYS A 43 22.49 2.30 1.23
CA LYS A 43 22.42 3.49 0.36
C LYS A 43 21.13 3.54 -0.46
N GLY A 44 20.40 2.43 -0.55
CA GLY A 44 19.19 2.29 -1.35
C GLY A 44 19.42 1.47 -2.63
N LEU A 45 18.38 0.78 -3.04
CA LEU A 45 18.30 -0.04 -4.24
C LEU A 45 17.39 0.68 -5.24
N ASN A 46 17.82 0.77 -6.50
CA ASN A 46 16.94 1.22 -7.57
C ASN A 46 15.97 0.08 -7.92
N VAL A 47 14.68 0.29 -7.64
CA VAL A 47 13.66 -0.77 -7.71
C VAL A 47 13.48 -1.27 -9.14
N GLU A 48 13.41 -0.37 -10.11
CA GLU A 48 13.17 -0.73 -11.51
C GLU A 48 14.35 -1.51 -12.10
N ASN A 49 15.59 -1.06 -11.88
CA ASN A 49 16.78 -1.77 -12.34
C ASN A 49 16.89 -3.16 -11.70
N LEU A 50 16.61 -3.28 -10.41
CA LEU A 50 16.62 -4.56 -9.71
C LEU A 50 15.53 -5.50 -10.27
N PHE A 51 14.35 -4.97 -10.56
CA PHE A 51 13.25 -5.73 -11.16
C PHE A 51 13.62 -6.28 -12.54
N GLN A 52 14.16 -5.45 -13.42
CA GLN A 52 14.60 -5.90 -14.75
C GLN A 52 15.72 -6.93 -14.66
N TYR A 53 16.68 -6.72 -13.75
CA TYR A 53 17.76 -7.69 -13.51
C TYR A 53 17.22 -9.03 -13.01
N HIS A 54 16.36 -9.03 -11.99
CA HIS A 54 15.77 -10.24 -11.43
C HIS A 54 14.91 -10.96 -12.47
N ARG A 55 14.17 -10.23 -13.30
CA ARG A 55 13.36 -10.82 -14.37
C ARG A 55 14.22 -11.59 -15.38
N ALA A 56 15.39 -11.05 -15.73
CA ALA A 56 16.33 -11.64 -16.68
C ALA A 56 17.14 -12.80 -16.08
N ASN A 57 17.68 -12.62 -14.87
CA ASN A 57 18.64 -13.56 -14.26
C ASN A 57 18.02 -14.52 -13.24
N LYS A 58 16.76 -14.30 -12.84
CA LYS A 58 16.04 -15.07 -11.80
C LYS A 58 16.72 -15.06 -10.44
N THR A 59 17.62 -14.13 -10.17
CA THR A 59 18.33 -14.00 -8.89
C THR A 59 18.77 -12.56 -8.67
N PHE A 60 19.16 -12.22 -7.44
CA PHE A 60 19.83 -10.94 -7.13
C PHE A 60 21.36 -11.06 -7.14
N ARG A 61 21.90 -12.29 -7.16
CA ARG A 61 23.34 -12.54 -7.22
C ARG A 61 23.94 -11.88 -8.46
N GLY A 62 24.94 -11.03 -8.26
CA GLY A 62 25.61 -10.31 -9.34
C GLY A 62 24.89 -9.04 -9.82
N PHE A 63 23.83 -8.58 -9.11
CA PHE A 63 23.17 -7.32 -9.44
C PHE A 63 24.08 -6.11 -9.20
N SER A 64 24.75 -6.08 -8.04
CA SER A 64 25.69 -5.02 -7.67
C SER A 64 26.80 -5.62 -6.80
N GLU A 65 28.03 -5.15 -7.01
CA GLU A 65 29.17 -5.50 -6.15
C GLU A 65 29.11 -4.78 -4.79
N SER A 66 28.38 -3.66 -4.70
CA SER A 66 28.26 -2.88 -3.46
C SER A 66 27.14 -3.38 -2.54
N ALA A 67 26.16 -4.10 -3.10
CA ALA A 67 25.01 -4.58 -2.34
C ALA A 67 25.31 -5.94 -1.72
N GLN A 68 24.94 -6.12 -0.47
CA GLN A 68 25.10 -7.37 0.23
C GLN A 68 24.06 -8.38 -0.24
N ILE A 69 24.50 -9.55 -0.68
CA ILE A 69 23.63 -10.70 -0.92
C ILE A 69 23.57 -11.55 0.33
N MET A 70 22.34 -11.88 0.75
CA MET A 70 22.06 -12.77 1.88
C MET A 70 21.53 -14.10 1.33
N GLU A 71 22.28 -15.17 1.55
CA GLU A 71 21.91 -16.52 1.10
C GLU A 71 20.72 -17.10 1.88
N GLN A 72 20.47 -16.62 3.10
CA GLN A 72 19.25 -16.94 3.85
C GLN A 72 18.25 -15.77 3.72
N PRO A 73 17.22 -15.87 2.86
CA PRO A 73 16.37 -14.73 2.55
C PRO A 73 15.55 -14.25 3.75
N SER A 74 15.19 -15.14 4.67
CA SER A 74 14.41 -14.79 5.86
C SER A 74 15.11 -13.78 6.77
N LYS A 75 16.45 -13.70 6.70
CA LYS A 75 17.24 -12.73 7.47
C LYS A 75 17.01 -11.29 7.04
N ILE A 76 16.43 -11.05 5.86
CA ILE A 76 16.05 -9.71 5.43
C ILE A 76 15.07 -9.05 6.40
N LEU A 77 14.18 -9.84 7.03
CA LEU A 77 13.17 -9.36 7.98
C LEU A 77 13.79 -8.74 9.24
N GLU A 78 15.02 -9.14 9.56
CA GLU A 78 15.76 -8.73 10.77
C GLU A 78 16.72 -7.56 10.49
N THR A 79 16.75 -7.06 9.26
CA THR A 79 17.65 -5.97 8.85
C THR A 79 17.17 -4.61 9.38
N GLU A 80 18.13 -3.69 9.54
CA GLU A 80 17.85 -2.33 10.03
C GLU A 80 17.07 -1.55 8.96
N CYS A 81 15.86 -1.13 9.31
CA CYS A 81 14.98 -0.27 8.52
C CYS A 81 13.94 0.41 9.41
N ASP A 82 13.24 1.42 8.89
CA ASP A 82 12.12 2.05 9.61
C ASP A 82 10.82 1.29 9.40
N ILE A 83 10.57 0.85 8.15
CA ILE A 83 9.36 0.15 7.74
C ILE A 83 9.71 -1.22 7.16
N LEU A 84 9.07 -2.27 7.67
CA LEU A 84 9.16 -3.63 7.16
C LEU A 84 7.84 -4.04 6.50
N ILE A 85 7.89 -4.49 5.24
CA ILE A 85 6.73 -4.93 4.46
C ILE A 85 6.86 -6.42 4.12
N PRO A 86 6.29 -7.33 4.94
CA PRO A 86 6.15 -8.72 4.55
C PRO A 86 5.07 -8.88 3.46
N ALA A 87 5.48 -9.24 2.24
CA ALA A 87 4.65 -9.36 1.04
C ALA A 87 4.80 -10.73 0.34
N ALA A 88 5.32 -11.75 1.03
CA ALA A 88 5.62 -13.07 0.45
C ALA A 88 4.61 -14.16 0.84
N LEU A 89 4.68 -14.63 2.10
CA LEU A 89 3.91 -15.76 2.61
C LEU A 89 3.36 -15.44 4.00
N GLU A 90 2.48 -16.30 4.49
CA GLU A 90 2.00 -16.27 5.88
C GLU A 90 3.09 -16.71 6.88
N ARG A 91 2.92 -16.35 8.17
CA ARG A 91 3.71 -16.82 9.32
C ARG A 91 5.24 -16.66 9.16
N GLN A 92 5.66 -15.55 8.56
CA GLN A 92 7.06 -15.21 8.35
C GLN A 92 7.70 -14.64 9.61
N ILE A 93 6.94 -13.85 10.37
CA ILE A 93 7.34 -13.28 11.65
C ILE A 93 6.66 -14.07 12.76
N GLY A 94 7.46 -14.71 13.61
CA GLY A 94 7.02 -15.55 14.71
C GLY A 94 7.95 -15.43 15.91
N LEU A 95 7.69 -16.19 16.98
CA LEU A 95 8.55 -16.20 18.18
C LEU A 95 10.04 -16.48 17.88
N ARG A 96 10.32 -17.18 16.77
CA ARG A 96 11.69 -17.50 16.31
C ARG A 96 12.54 -16.30 15.89
N ASN A 97 11.93 -15.18 15.49
CA ASN A 97 12.64 -14.02 14.93
C ASN A 97 12.06 -12.66 15.37
N VAL A 98 10.95 -12.62 16.10
CA VAL A 98 10.31 -11.36 16.53
C VAL A 98 11.24 -10.46 17.35
N ALA A 99 12.13 -11.06 18.14
CA ALA A 99 13.13 -10.35 18.94
C ALA A 99 14.17 -9.62 18.08
N ASP A 100 14.43 -10.13 16.87
CA ASP A 100 15.43 -9.59 15.94
C ASP A 100 14.84 -8.58 14.95
N ILE A 101 13.51 -8.36 14.97
CA ILE A 101 12.86 -7.34 14.13
C ILE A 101 13.23 -5.95 14.64
N LYS A 102 13.96 -5.20 13.80
CA LYS A 102 14.46 -3.84 14.10
C LYS A 102 13.52 -2.73 13.63
N ALA A 103 12.61 -3.03 12.71
CA ALA A 103 11.67 -2.07 12.17
C ALA A 103 10.74 -1.49 13.23
N LYS A 104 10.38 -0.22 13.06
CA LYS A 104 9.43 0.49 13.94
C LYS A 104 7.98 0.27 13.48
N ILE A 105 7.79 0.14 12.17
CA ILE A 105 6.50 -0.08 11.54
C ILE A 105 6.55 -1.38 10.74
N ILE A 106 5.54 -2.24 10.92
CA ILE A 106 5.35 -3.45 10.15
C ILE A 106 4.06 -3.30 9.37
N GLY A 107 4.16 -3.29 8.03
CA GLY A 107 3.02 -3.21 7.13
C GLY A 107 2.72 -4.56 6.51
N GLU A 108 1.68 -5.24 6.97
CA GLU A 108 1.33 -6.58 6.50
C GLU A 108 0.71 -6.58 5.10
N ALA A 109 1.53 -6.73 4.07
CA ALA A 109 1.05 -6.78 2.69
C ALA A 109 0.62 -8.19 2.25
N ALA A 110 1.20 -9.24 2.85
CA ALA A 110 0.72 -10.61 2.73
C ALA A 110 -0.48 -10.86 3.66
N ASN A 111 -1.18 -11.98 3.47
CA ASN A 111 -2.20 -12.45 4.41
C ASN A 111 -1.54 -13.20 5.57
N GLY A 112 -1.79 -12.76 6.81
CA GLY A 112 -1.27 -13.37 8.03
C GLY A 112 0.24 -13.55 8.12
N PRO A 113 1.10 -12.56 7.77
CA PRO A 113 2.55 -12.72 7.81
C PRO A 113 3.11 -12.78 9.24
N VAL A 114 2.40 -12.23 10.24
CA VAL A 114 2.79 -12.24 11.65
C VAL A 114 1.91 -13.21 12.44
N THR A 115 2.51 -14.07 13.26
CA THR A 115 1.74 -14.97 14.15
C THR A 115 1.18 -14.20 15.36
N PRO A 116 0.07 -14.64 15.99
CA PRO A 116 -0.53 -13.95 17.14
C PRO A 116 0.46 -13.64 18.28
N ASP A 117 1.27 -14.62 18.69
CA ASP A 117 2.26 -14.42 19.77
C ASP A 117 3.35 -13.40 19.37
N ALA A 118 3.67 -13.31 18.09
CA ALA A 118 4.64 -12.34 17.59
C ALA A 118 4.01 -10.94 17.49
N HIS A 119 2.73 -10.84 17.12
CA HIS A 119 1.99 -9.58 17.14
C HIS A 119 2.00 -8.98 18.55
N GLU A 120 1.68 -9.78 19.58
CA GLU A 120 1.72 -9.34 20.97
C GLU A 120 3.12 -8.89 21.39
N ALA A 121 4.17 -9.63 21.01
CA ALA A 121 5.55 -9.25 21.31
C ALA A 121 6.00 -7.96 20.59
N LEU A 122 5.55 -7.72 19.35
CA LEU A 122 5.83 -6.48 18.60
C LEU A 122 5.16 -5.28 19.27
N GLU A 123 3.87 -5.39 19.61
CA GLU A 123 3.09 -4.33 20.26
C GLU A 123 3.66 -4.01 21.65
N ASN A 124 4.01 -5.02 22.45
CA ASN A 124 4.66 -4.82 23.75
C ASN A 124 6.04 -4.17 23.63
N SER A 125 6.69 -4.29 22.48
CA SER A 125 7.96 -3.61 22.17
C SER A 125 7.76 -2.19 21.64
N GLY A 126 6.53 -1.68 21.59
CA GLY A 126 6.19 -0.35 21.09
C GLY A 126 6.28 -0.20 19.57
N LYS A 127 6.29 -1.31 18.83
CA LYS A 127 6.27 -1.30 17.36
C LYS A 127 4.83 -1.18 16.86
N VAL A 128 4.65 -0.54 15.72
CA VAL A 128 3.33 -0.37 15.10
C VAL A 128 3.11 -1.45 14.05
N VAL A 129 2.06 -2.26 14.23
CA VAL A 129 1.62 -3.23 13.21
C VAL A 129 0.39 -2.71 12.47
N VAL A 130 0.53 -2.48 11.16
CA VAL A 130 -0.61 -2.18 10.27
C VAL A 130 -1.14 -3.51 9.74
N PRO A 131 -2.37 -3.92 10.14
CA PRO A 131 -2.86 -5.26 9.91
C PRO A 131 -3.17 -5.53 8.44
N ASP A 132 -2.99 -6.78 8.04
CA ASP A 132 -3.29 -7.31 6.71
C ASP A 132 -4.71 -6.98 6.23
N LEU A 133 -5.71 -7.16 7.10
CA LEU A 133 -7.11 -6.86 6.85
C LEU A 133 -7.34 -5.43 6.32
N LEU A 134 -6.47 -4.49 6.70
CA LEU A 134 -6.50 -3.12 6.24
C LEU A 134 -5.55 -2.91 5.06
N LEU A 135 -4.27 -3.25 5.23
CA LEU A 135 -3.21 -2.80 4.31
C LEU A 135 -3.30 -3.47 2.93
N ASN A 136 -3.71 -4.73 2.85
CA ASN A 136 -3.78 -5.47 1.59
C ASN A 136 -5.16 -5.38 0.90
N ALA A 137 -6.14 -4.73 1.53
CA ALA A 137 -7.51 -4.59 1.03
C ALA A 137 -7.62 -3.80 -0.28
N GLY A 138 -6.57 -3.08 -0.67
CA GLY A 138 -6.53 -2.35 -1.93
C GLY A 138 -6.72 -3.25 -3.15
N GLY A 139 -6.22 -4.49 -3.12
CA GLY A 139 -6.44 -5.46 -4.21
C GLY A 139 -7.92 -5.77 -4.41
N VAL A 140 -8.63 -6.09 -3.32
CA VAL A 140 -10.08 -6.39 -3.35
C VAL A 140 -10.89 -5.15 -3.74
N THR A 141 -10.48 -3.96 -3.29
CA THR A 141 -11.14 -2.69 -3.63
C THR A 141 -11.08 -2.42 -5.14
N VAL A 142 -9.92 -2.60 -5.77
CA VAL A 142 -9.78 -2.41 -7.21
C VAL A 142 -10.50 -3.52 -8.00
N SER A 143 -10.50 -4.76 -7.52
CA SER A 143 -11.33 -5.83 -8.11
C SER A 143 -12.83 -5.51 -8.06
N TYR A 144 -13.30 -4.86 -6.99
CA TYR A 144 -14.67 -4.38 -6.91
C TYR A 144 -14.96 -3.30 -7.96
N PHE A 145 -14.04 -2.36 -8.18
CA PHE A 145 -14.16 -1.37 -9.26
C PHE A 145 -14.18 -2.00 -10.65
N GLU A 146 -13.35 -3.03 -10.88
CA GLU A 146 -13.36 -3.81 -12.12
C GLU A 146 -14.73 -4.48 -12.34
N TRP A 147 -15.30 -5.08 -11.31
CA TRP A 147 -16.62 -5.69 -11.37
C TRP A 147 -17.72 -4.67 -11.72
N LEU A 148 -17.72 -3.49 -11.10
CA LEU A 148 -18.66 -2.40 -11.42
C LEU A 148 -18.51 -1.91 -12.87
N LYS A 149 -17.27 -1.79 -13.36
CA LYS A 149 -16.99 -1.45 -14.75
C LYS A 149 -17.58 -2.50 -15.70
N ASN A 150 -17.37 -3.78 -15.40
CA ASN A 150 -17.86 -4.88 -16.23
C ASN A 150 -19.40 -4.92 -16.30
N LEU A 151 -20.08 -4.61 -15.19
CA LEU A 151 -21.55 -4.51 -15.15
C LEU A 151 -22.08 -3.30 -15.93
N SER A 152 -21.40 -2.17 -15.87
CA SER A 152 -21.86 -0.95 -16.54
C SER A 152 -21.59 -0.93 -18.04
N HIS A 153 -20.70 -1.80 -18.54
CA HIS A 153 -20.22 -1.83 -19.93
C HIS A 153 -19.70 -0.48 -20.45
N VAL A 154 -19.33 0.43 -19.55
CA VAL A 154 -18.87 1.77 -19.87
C VAL A 154 -17.54 2.02 -19.16
N ARG A 155 -16.58 2.59 -19.90
CA ARG A 155 -15.32 3.05 -19.31
C ARG A 155 -15.60 4.21 -18.35
N PHE A 156 -15.02 4.17 -17.15
CA PHE A 156 -15.10 5.29 -16.22
C PHE A 156 -14.67 6.61 -16.87
N GLY A 157 -15.40 7.69 -16.58
CA GLY A 157 -15.17 9.00 -17.18
C GLY A 157 -15.62 9.18 -18.64
N ARG A 158 -16.04 8.12 -19.37
CA ARG A 158 -16.40 8.22 -20.81
C ARG A 158 -17.45 9.28 -21.12
N MET A 159 -18.46 9.43 -20.25
CA MET A 159 -19.55 10.39 -20.47
C MET A 159 -19.19 11.82 -20.03
N ASN A 160 -18.30 11.96 -19.04
CA ASN A 160 -18.07 13.25 -18.37
C ASN A 160 -16.76 13.93 -18.76
N LYS A 161 -15.75 13.19 -19.28
CA LYS A 161 -14.41 13.72 -19.55
C LYS A 161 -14.41 15.03 -20.35
N LYS A 162 -15.15 15.07 -21.48
CA LYS A 162 -15.25 16.28 -22.32
C LYS A 162 -16.08 17.41 -21.69
N TRP A 163 -16.97 17.09 -20.77
CA TRP A 163 -17.74 18.10 -20.04
C TRP A 163 -16.85 18.74 -18.96
N ASP A 164 -16.09 17.93 -18.21
CA ASP A 164 -15.12 18.39 -17.20
C ASP A 164 -14.00 19.23 -17.82
N GLU A 165 -13.39 18.77 -18.93
CA GLU A 165 -12.37 19.52 -19.68
C GLU A 165 -12.89 20.92 -20.07
N ARG A 166 -14.14 21.00 -20.54
CA ARG A 166 -14.78 22.27 -20.93
C ARG A 166 -15.09 23.15 -19.73
N ALA A 167 -15.55 22.57 -18.61
CA ALA A 167 -15.81 23.31 -17.39
C ALA A 167 -14.50 23.93 -16.83
N ARG A 168 -13.43 23.15 -16.73
CA ARG A 168 -12.11 23.62 -16.28
C ARG A 168 -11.53 24.68 -17.21
N THR A 169 -11.69 24.51 -18.53
CA THR A 169 -11.28 25.50 -19.52
C THR A 169 -11.98 26.85 -19.30
N LYS A 170 -13.28 26.85 -19.02
CA LYS A 170 -14.02 28.09 -18.73
C LYS A 170 -13.49 28.79 -17.47
N VAL A 171 -13.25 28.04 -16.41
CA VAL A 171 -12.68 28.58 -15.17
C VAL A 171 -11.30 29.19 -15.42
N LEU A 172 -10.44 28.50 -16.17
CA LEU A 172 -9.11 29.01 -16.50
C LEU A 172 -9.15 30.30 -17.29
N ASN A 173 -10.05 30.41 -18.28
CA ASN A 173 -10.20 31.66 -19.04
C ASN A 173 -10.57 32.84 -18.13
N ILE A 174 -11.48 32.63 -17.17
CA ILE A 174 -11.86 33.66 -16.19
C ILE A 174 -10.67 34.03 -15.29
N VAL A 175 -9.87 33.06 -14.88
CA VAL A 175 -8.66 33.30 -14.07
C VAL A 175 -7.62 34.07 -14.86
N GLU A 176 -7.37 33.73 -16.13
CA GLU A 176 -6.43 34.44 -17.01
C GLU A 176 -6.85 35.90 -17.24
N GLU A 177 -8.15 36.14 -17.46
CA GLU A 177 -8.72 37.48 -17.62
C GLU A 177 -8.52 38.34 -16.35
N ASN A 178 -8.70 37.77 -15.16
CA ASN A 178 -8.58 38.51 -13.89
C ASN A 178 -7.14 38.63 -13.38
N ALA A 179 -6.30 37.61 -13.59
CA ALA A 179 -4.91 37.58 -13.13
C ALA A 179 -3.96 38.36 -14.06
N GLY A 180 -4.40 38.71 -15.27
CA GLY A 180 -3.61 39.48 -16.24
C GLY A 180 -2.40 38.73 -16.80
N ARG A 181 -2.34 37.40 -16.62
CA ARG A 181 -1.27 36.54 -17.12
C ARG A 181 -1.89 35.36 -17.89
N PRO A 182 -1.57 35.18 -19.18
CA PRO A 182 -1.93 33.96 -19.89
C PRO A 182 -1.10 32.78 -19.36
N LEU A 183 -1.74 31.63 -19.19
CA LEU A 183 -1.04 30.39 -18.83
C LEU A 183 -0.29 29.86 -20.05
N THR A 184 0.84 29.21 -19.79
CA THR A 184 1.56 28.45 -20.81
C THR A 184 0.74 27.23 -21.24
N GLU A 185 1.02 26.70 -22.44
CA GLU A 185 0.34 25.51 -22.94
C GLU A 185 0.56 24.28 -22.02
N ALA A 186 1.73 24.20 -21.38
CA ALA A 186 2.03 23.15 -20.40
C ALA A 186 1.16 23.28 -19.14
N GLU A 187 1.06 24.48 -18.55
CA GLU A 187 0.22 24.76 -17.38
C GLU A 187 -1.26 24.49 -17.69
N ARG A 188 -1.73 24.93 -18.86
CA ARG A 188 -3.11 24.71 -19.30
C ARG A 188 -3.40 23.22 -19.50
N LYS A 189 -2.50 22.47 -20.14
CA LYS A 189 -2.69 21.04 -20.39
C LYS A 189 -2.69 20.23 -19.09
N ALA A 190 -1.87 20.62 -18.11
CA ALA A 190 -1.85 19.97 -16.80
C ALA A 190 -3.18 20.10 -16.04
N ILE A 191 -3.88 21.23 -16.17
CA ILE A 191 -5.13 21.49 -15.43
C ILE A 191 -6.36 20.98 -16.20
N VAL A 192 -6.40 21.20 -17.52
CA VAL A 192 -7.59 20.90 -18.33
C VAL A 192 -7.81 19.39 -18.48
N HIS A 193 -6.77 18.56 -18.38
CA HIS A 193 -6.90 17.13 -18.58
C HIS A 193 -7.95 16.50 -17.64
N GLY A 194 -9.05 15.99 -18.22
CA GLY A 194 -10.08 15.28 -17.48
C GLY A 194 -9.55 13.93 -16.99
N ALA A 195 -10.03 13.47 -15.84
CA ALA A 195 -9.56 12.25 -15.21
C ALA A 195 -9.61 11.06 -16.17
N GLU A 196 -8.49 10.34 -16.27
CA GLU A 196 -8.45 9.05 -16.92
C GLU A 196 -9.01 7.97 -16.00
N GLU A 197 -9.26 6.80 -16.55
CA GLU A 197 -9.74 5.66 -15.77
C GLU A 197 -8.77 5.29 -14.64
N ALA A 198 -7.45 5.36 -14.89
CA ALA A 198 -6.44 5.11 -13.87
C ALA A 198 -6.54 6.14 -12.74
N ASP A 199 -6.74 7.42 -13.05
CA ASP A 199 -6.89 8.49 -12.05
C ASP A 199 -8.11 8.25 -11.16
N LEU A 200 -9.22 7.80 -11.76
CA LEU A 200 -10.45 7.49 -11.03
C LEU A 200 -10.27 6.27 -10.11
N VAL A 201 -9.56 5.23 -10.58
CA VAL A 201 -9.25 4.05 -9.76
C VAL A 201 -8.31 4.43 -8.61
N TYR A 202 -7.25 5.20 -8.87
CA TYR A 202 -6.33 5.64 -7.83
C TYR A 202 -7.02 6.52 -6.80
N SER A 203 -7.81 7.51 -7.23
CA SER A 203 -8.54 8.39 -6.31
C SER A 203 -9.58 7.63 -5.49
N GLY A 204 -10.34 6.71 -6.09
CA GLY A 204 -11.32 5.90 -5.36
C GLY A 204 -10.66 4.94 -4.38
N LEU A 205 -9.52 4.37 -4.74
CA LEU A 205 -8.73 3.52 -3.85
C LEU A 205 -8.17 4.34 -2.68
N GLU A 206 -7.57 5.50 -2.96
CA GLU A 206 -7.02 6.40 -1.95
C GLU A 206 -8.09 6.80 -0.92
N ASP A 207 -9.26 7.25 -1.38
CA ASP A 207 -10.38 7.63 -0.50
C ASP A 207 -10.82 6.46 0.40
N THR A 208 -11.01 5.28 -0.20
CA THR A 208 -11.41 4.06 0.54
C THR A 208 -10.37 3.71 1.62
N MET A 209 -9.08 3.74 1.27
CA MET A 209 -8.00 3.39 2.20
C MET A 209 -7.84 4.44 3.31
N ILE A 210 -7.96 5.73 3.00
CA ILE A 210 -7.90 6.81 3.98
C ILE A 210 -9.04 6.65 5.00
N GLN A 211 -10.27 6.44 4.52
CA GLN A 211 -11.42 6.27 5.39
C GLN A 211 -11.27 5.04 6.30
N ALA A 212 -10.86 3.90 5.74
CA ALA A 212 -10.66 2.67 6.51
C ALA A 212 -9.55 2.82 7.57
N CYS A 213 -8.46 3.51 7.23
CA CYS A 213 -7.38 3.83 8.18
C CYS A 213 -7.86 4.74 9.30
N GLN A 214 -8.62 5.80 8.98
CA GLN A 214 -9.16 6.73 9.97
C GLN A 214 -10.15 6.05 10.91
N GLU A 215 -11.06 5.24 10.37
CA GLU A 215 -12.04 4.46 11.14
C GLU A 215 -11.33 3.48 12.08
N THR A 216 -10.30 2.77 11.59
CA THR A 216 -9.52 1.82 12.40
C THR A 216 -8.77 2.53 13.52
N ARG A 217 -8.14 3.67 13.21
CA ARG A 217 -7.44 4.48 14.21
C ARG A 217 -8.39 5.01 15.28
N GLN A 218 -9.55 5.53 14.88
CA GLN A 218 -10.56 6.02 15.81
C GLN A 218 -11.04 4.90 16.74
N THR A 219 -11.33 3.72 16.21
CA THR A 219 -11.74 2.56 17.03
C THR A 219 -10.62 2.12 17.97
N ALA A 220 -9.37 2.08 17.52
CA ALA A 220 -8.21 1.76 18.34
C ALA A 220 -8.07 2.74 19.53
N GLU A 221 -8.16 4.05 19.27
CA GLU A 221 -8.09 5.10 20.30
C GLU A 221 -9.26 5.02 21.29
N LEU A 222 -10.50 4.85 20.80
CA LEU A 222 -11.71 4.78 21.63
C LEU A 222 -11.77 3.52 22.50
N LYS A 223 -11.38 2.38 21.95
CA LYS A 223 -11.45 1.08 22.63
C LYS A 223 -10.16 0.73 23.37
N LYS A 224 -9.09 1.51 23.18
CA LYS A 224 -7.74 1.27 23.75
C LYS A 224 -7.22 -0.12 23.39
N VAL A 225 -7.32 -0.47 22.11
CA VAL A 225 -6.85 -1.74 21.55
C VAL A 225 -5.89 -1.47 20.39
N ASP A 226 -5.12 -2.49 20.00
CA ASP A 226 -4.23 -2.43 18.85
C ASP A 226 -5.01 -2.32 17.52
N TYR A 227 -4.30 -1.93 16.45
CA TYR A 227 -4.94 -1.70 15.15
C TYR A 227 -5.54 -2.96 14.52
N ARG A 228 -4.99 -4.15 14.77
CA ARG A 228 -5.58 -5.40 14.27
C ARG A 228 -6.90 -5.67 14.95
N THR A 229 -6.94 -5.60 16.28
CA THR A 229 -8.17 -5.76 17.06
C THR A 229 -9.21 -4.71 16.67
N ALA A 230 -8.82 -3.45 16.49
CA ALA A 230 -9.72 -2.39 16.02
C ALA A 230 -10.31 -2.69 14.64
N ALA A 231 -9.49 -3.18 13.69
CA ALA A 231 -9.97 -3.56 12.36
C ALA A 231 -10.98 -4.72 12.43
N TYR A 232 -10.75 -5.72 13.28
CA TYR A 232 -11.72 -6.80 13.52
C TYR A 232 -13.02 -6.29 14.16
N ILE A 233 -12.95 -5.38 15.13
CA ILE A 233 -14.13 -4.77 15.74
C ILE A 233 -14.99 -4.09 14.67
N ASN A 234 -14.37 -3.27 13.81
CA ASN A 234 -15.07 -2.58 12.73
C ASN A 234 -15.72 -3.58 11.76
N ALA A 235 -14.99 -4.63 11.37
CA ALA A 235 -15.52 -5.67 10.49
C ALA A 235 -16.72 -6.41 11.11
N ILE A 236 -16.60 -6.83 12.37
CA ILE A 236 -17.67 -7.53 13.11
C ILE A 236 -18.90 -6.63 13.23
N GLN A 237 -18.75 -5.35 13.55
CA GLN A 237 -19.87 -4.40 13.66
C GLN A 237 -20.61 -4.22 12.34
N LYS A 238 -19.88 -4.08 11.22
CA LYS A 238 -20.49 -3.97 9.88
C LYS A 238 -21.27 -5.22 9.50
N ILE A 239 -20.73 -6.41 9.81
CA ILE A 239 -21.42 -7.68 9.57
C ILE A 239 -22.65 -7.79 10.48
N ALA A 240 -22.52 -7.52 11.77
CA ALA A 240 -23.61 -7.60 12.74
C ALA A 240 -24.80 -6.70 12.35
N ALA A 241 -24.54 -5.48 11.88
CA ALA A 241 -25.59 -4.57 11.42
C ALA A 241 -26.44 -5.15 10.27
N VAL A 242 -25.83 -5.93 9.36
CA VAL A 242 -26.54 -6.61 8.27
C VAL A 242 -27.38 -7.78 8.81
N TYR A 243 -26.85 -8.55 9.76
CA TYR A 243 -27.60 -9.63 10.41
C TYR A 243 -28.79 -9.11 11.23
N GLU A 244 -28.61 -7.99 11.94
CA GLU A 244 -29.69 -7.32 12.67
C GLU A 244 -30.77 -6.78 11.73
N GLY A 245 -30.37 -6.08 10.67
CA GLY A 245 -31.31 -5.51 9.69
C GLY A 245 -32.07 -6.54 8.86
N SER A 246 -31.50 -7.74 8.66
CA SER A 246 -32.15 -8.83 7.91
C SER A 246 -33.17 -9.64 8.74
N GLY A 247 -33.29 -9.38 10.04
CA GLY A 247 -34.21 -10.10 10.92
C GLY A 247 -33.78 -11.53 11.28
N MET A 248 -32.60 -11.98 10.84
CA MET A 248 -32.09 -13.33 11.14
C MET A 248 -31.82 -13.56 12.63
N LEU A 249 -31.53 -12.49 13.39
CA LEU A 249 -31.32 -12.55 14.84
C LEU A 249 -32.58 -12.93 15.64
N PHE A 250 -33.77 -12.83 15.04
CA PHE A 250 -35.05 -13.15 15.70
C PHE A 250 -35.59 -14.54 15.31
N MET A 251 -34.84 -15.36 14.56
CA MET A 251 -35.26 -16.68 14.11
C MET A 251 -34.86 -17.84 15.06
N HIS A 252 -34.53 -17.55 16.32
CA HIS A 252 -34.23 -18.56 17.35
C HIS A 252 -35.15 -18.42 18.56
#